data_AF-A0A661VIG5-F1
#
_entry.id   AF-A0A661VIG5-F1
#
_cell.length_a   1.000
_cell.length_b   1.000
_cell.length_c   1.000
_cell.angle_alpha   90.00
_cell.angle_beta   90.00
_cell.angle_gamma   90.00
#
_symmetry.space_group_name_H-M   'P 1'
#
loop_
_entity.id
_entity.type
_entity.pdbx_description
1 polymer ?
#
loop_
_entity_poly.entity_id
_entity_poly.type
_entity_poly.pdbx_seq_one_letter_code
_entity_poly.pdbx_strand_id
1 'polypeptide(L)'
;MVMNEIIISSPAEVVGIPEDEHNVAIVRFGHLFSFEKYIERVCKLVPLIKSEPYYIMFEGKSKGKADYVTGKIEEIDIYNDYYYHPSRPEASYFLISTSEEDYHRLTRVYINSRCKSSTITRFRKTWKTMEIWNFNGVILKQENETLEDLRSVGIGLLTLFRQSFEVEKEMSKLWW
;
A
#
# COMPACT_ATOMS: atom_id res chain seq x y z
N MET A 1 -7.11 -26.12 9.96
CA MET A 1 -6.84 -24.74 10.40
C MET A 1 -7.39 -23.83 9.34
N VAL A 2 -8.33 -22.97 9.70
CA VAL A 2 -8.99 -22.05 8.76
C VAL A 2 -8.16 -20.78 8.78
N MET A 3 -7.54 -20.49 7.64
CA MET A 3 -6.73 -19.30 7.41
C MET A 3 -7.69 -18.11 7.31
N ASN A 4 -7.87 -17.36 8.40
CA ASN A 4 -8.62 -16.11 8.38
C ASN A 4 -7.69 -14.97 7.92
N GLU A 5 -7.06 -15.16 6.76
CA GLU A 5 -6.27 -14.12 6.12
C GLU A 5 -7.21 -13.12 5.46
N ILE A 6 -7.21 -11.89 5.95
CA ILE A 6 -7.88 -10.80 5.23
C ILE A 6 -6.89 -10.26 4.22
N ILE A 7 -6.96 -10.82 3.01
CA ILE A 7 -6.18 -10.37 1.87
C ILE A 7 -6.91 -9.21 1.20
N ILE A 8 -6.32 -8.01 1.26
CA ILE A 8 -6.79 -6.87 0.47
C ILE A 8 -5.74 -6.57 -0.58
N SER A 9 -6.08 -6.80 -1.85
CA SER A 9 -5.31 -6.31 -2.98
C SER A 9 -5.96 -5.04 -3.51
N SER A 10 -5.23 -3.94 -3.45
CA SER A 10 -5.65 -2.67 -4.01
C SER A 10 -4.43 -1.94 -4.55
N PRO A 11 -4.59 -1.18 -5.64
CA PRO A 11 -3.64 -0.15 -5.98
C PRO A 11 -3.41 0.75 -4.77
N ALA A 12 -2.15 1.07 -4.52
CA ALA A 12 -1.67 1.86 -3.41
C ALA A 12 -0.80 3.00 -3.92
N GLU A 13 -0.70 4.04 -3.11
CA GLU A 13 0.17 5.18 -3.30
C GLU A 13 1.11 5.23 -2.11
N VAL A 14 2.41 5.36 -2.35
CA VAL A 14 3.34 5.75 -1.28
C VAL A 14 3.32 7.26 -1.27
N VAL A 15 2.77 7.84 -0.21
CA VAL A 15 2.50 9.28 -0.11
C VAL A 15 3.41 9.96 0.90
N GLY A 16 4.39 9.25 1.49
CA GLY A 16 5.37 9.85 2.39
C GLY A 16 6.56 8.94 2.64
N ILE A 17 7.77 9.46 2.43
CA ILE A 17 9.07 8.89 2.81
C ILE A 17 9.86 10.07 3.40
N PRO A 18 10.01 10.15 4.72
CA PRO A 18 10.63 11.31 5.39
C PRO A 18 12.16 11.18 5.34
N GLU A 19 12.87 12.28 5.06
CA GLU A 19 14.34 12.25 5.07
C GLU A 19 14.90 12.02 6.49
N ASP A 20 14.18 12.44 7.52
CA ASP A 20 14.66 12.48 8.91
C ASP A 20 14.12 11.34 9.81
N GLU A 21 12.97 10.72 9.47
CA GLU A 21 12.44 9.58 10.25
C GLU A 21 12.90 8.27 9.59
N HIS A 22 13.82 7.57 10.25
CA HIS A 22 14.47 6.40 9.66
C HIS A 22 13.46 5.26 9.51
N ASN A 23 13.39 4.67 8.30
CA ASN A 23 12.67 3.42 8.01
C ASN A 23 11.14 3.44 8.21
N VAL A 24 10.51 4.60 8.08
CA VAL A 24 9.04 4.73 8.09
C VAL A 24 8.53 5.30 6.78
N ALA A 25 7.37 4.82 6.34
CA ALA A 25 6.69 5.33 5.16
C ALA A 25 5.18 5.44 5.39
N ILE A 26 4.52 6.28 4.61
CA ILE A 26 3.06 6.40 4.60
C ILE A 26 2.55 5.82 3.29
N VAL A 27 1.67 4.82 3.41
CA VAL A 27 0.98 4.21 2.29
C VAL A 27 -0.49 4.58 2.35
N ARG A 28 -1.07 4.90 1.20
CA ARG A 28 -2.47 5.23 1.04
C ARG A 28 -3.11 4.24 0.08
N PHE A 29 -4.28 3.71 0.46
CA PHE A 29 -5.11 2.91 -0.42
C PHE A 29 -6.38 3.67 -0.83
N GLY A 30 -6.91 3.36 -2.02
CA GLY A 30 -8.25 3.78 -2.43
C GLY A 30 -8.36 5.09 -3.23
N HIS A 31 -7.27 5.79 -3.52
CA HIS A 31 -7.35 7.07 -4.25
C HIS A 31 -7.31 6.95 -5.77
N LEU A 32 -6.68 5.91 -6.32
CA LEU A 32 -6.58 5.70 -7.77
C LEU A 32 -7.85 5.14 -8.42
N PHE A 33 -8.76 4.55 -7.65
CA PHE A 33 -9.96 3.92 -8.19
C PHE A 33 -11.18 4.06 -7.26
N SER A 34 -12.32 4.43 -7.83
CA SER A 34 -13.62 4.58 -7.14
C SER A 34 -14.28 3.23 -6.83
N PHE A 35 -13.57 2.32 -6.18
CA PHE A 35 -14.14 1.03 -5.81
C PHE A 35 -14.55 1.02 -4.33
N GLU A 36 -15.80 1.41 -4.07
CA GLU A 36 -16.42 1.46 -2.74
C GLU A 36 -16.22 0.16 -1.93
N LYS A 37 -16.28 -1.00 -2.61
CA LYS A 37 -16.08 -2.33 -1.99
C LYS A 37 -14.70 -2.52 -1.35
N TYR A 38 -13.64 -1.89 -1.85
CA TYR A 38 -12.30 -2.02 -1.26
C TYR A 38 -12.13 -1.14 -0.03
N ILE A 39 -12.70 0.06 -0.07
CA ILE A 39 -12.68 0.99 1.06
C ILE A 39 -13.47 0.42 2.23
N GLU A 40 -14.64 -0.18 1.98
CA GLU A 40 -15.37 -0.91 3.03
C GLU A 40 -14.53 -2.03 3.68
N ARG A 41 -13.77 -2.79 2.88
CA ARG A 41 -12.91 -3.87 3.40
C ARG A 41 -11.77 -3.32 4.26
N VAL A 42 -11.16 -2.21 3.82
CA VAL A 42 -10.11 -1.54 4.59
C VAL A 42 -10.67 -0.95 5.89
N CYS A 43 -11.82 -0.25 5.85
CA CYS A 43 -12.45 0.28 7.06
C CYS A 43 -12.80 -0.83 8.06
N LYS A 44 -13.20 -2.02 7.57
CA LYS A 44 -13.42 -3.22 8.41
C LYS A 44 -12.12 -3.80 9.01
N LEU A 45 -10.96 -3.57 8.38
CA LEU A 45 -9.67 -4.00 8.91
C LEU A 45 -9.16 -3.12 10.05
N VAL A 46 -9.51 -1.83 10.08
CA VAL A 46 -8.95 -0.87 11.04
C VAL A 46 -9.11 -1.30 12.50
N PRO A 47 -10.28 -1.82 12.95
CA PRO A 47 -10.40 -2.35 14.30
C PRO A 47 -9.47 -3.54 14.58
N LEU A 48 -9.25 -4.40 13.59
CA LEU A 48 -8.44 -5.62 13.73
C LEU A 48 -6.94 -5.31 13.78
N ILE A 49 -6.49 -4.35 12.98
CA ILE A 49 -5.08 -3.94 12.94
C ILE A 49 -4.65 -3.28 14.27
N LYS A 50 -5.58 -2.67 15.01
CA LYS A 50 -5.30 -2.13 16.34
C LYS A 50 -5.06 -3.21 17.40
N SER A 51 -5.50 -4.45 17.17
CA SER A 51 -5.41 -5.55 18.15
C SER A 51 -4.36 -6.60 17.80
N GLU A 52 -3.95 -6.70 16.53
CA GLU A 52 -3.10 -7.78 16.03
C GLU A 52 -2.04 -7.23 15.06
N PRO A 53 -0.90 -7.92 14.88
CA PRO A 53 0.12 -7.49 13.93
C PRO A 53 -0.34 -7.70 12.49
N TYR A 54 -0.35 -6.63 11.70
CA TYR A 54 -0.57 -6.69 10.26
C TYR A 54 0.62 -6.12 9.50
N TYR A 55 0.83 -6.66 8.31
CA TYR A 55 1.90 -6.28 7.41
C TYR A 55 1.32 -5.85 6.07
N ILE A 56 2.00 -4.91 5.44
CA ILE A 56 1.77 -4.50 4.07
C ILE A 56 2.96 -4.92 3.21
N MET A 57 2.66 -5.50 2.06
CA MET A 57 3.63 -5.89 1.06
C MET A 57 3.29 -5.15 -0.21
N PHE A 58 4.26 -4.48 -0.81
CA PHE A 58 4.04 -3.71 -2.02
C PHE A 58 5.05 -4.03 -3.10
N GLU A 59 4.56 -3.97 -4.35
CA GLU A 59 5.34 -4.11 -5.57
C GLU A 59 5.58 -2.72 -6.16
N GLY A 60 6.83 -2.27 -6.14
CA GLY A 60 7.29 -1.09 -6.86
C GLY A 60 8.03 -1.49 -8.13
N LYS A 61 7.70 -0.88 -9.27
CA LYS A 61 8.42 -1.12 -10.54
C LYS A 61 9.44 -0.01 -10.80
N SER A 62 10.70 -0.38 -10.97
CA SER A 62 11.77 0.52 -11.44
C SER A 62 12.48 -0.09 -12.64
N LYS A 63 12.49 0.62 -13.78
CA LYS A 63 13.18 0.20 -15.02
C LYS A 63 12.90 -1.25 -15.45
N GLY A 64 11.65 -1.69 -15.34
CA GLY A 64 11.21 -3.03 -15.74
C GLY A 64 11.49 -4.14 -14.73
N LYS A 65 12.10 -3.86 -13.58
CA LYS A 65 12.24 -4.79 -12.46
C LYS A 65 11.22 -4.47 -11.38
N ALA A 66 10.58 -5.51 -10.85
CA ALA A 66 9.70 -5.42 -9.69
C ALA A 66 10.55 -5.58 -8.43
N ASP A 67 10.55 -4.57 -7.57
CA ASP A 67 11.08 -4.63 -6.23
C ASP A 67 9.90 -4.81 -5.26
N TYR A 68 10.07 -5.73 -4.32
CA TYR A 68 9.10 -5.97 -3.26
C TYR A 68 9.62 -5.44 -1.94
N VAL A 69 8.70 -4.87 -1.18
CA VAL A 69 9.00 -4.29 0.11
C VAL A 69 7.91 -4.67 1.09
N THR A 70 8.34 -4.94 2.31
CA THR A 70 7.49 -5.33 3.44
C THR A 70 7.55 -4.24 4.50
N GLY A 71 6.38 -3.92 5.07
CA GLY A 71 6.28 -3.03 6.21
C GLY A 71 5.27 -3.54 7.23
N LYS A 72 5.57 -3.37 8.52
CA LYS A 72 4.59 -3.58 9.58
C LYS A 72 3.70 -2.35 9.66
N ILE A 73 2.39 -2.54 9.75
CA ILE A 73 1.44 -1.45 9.92
C ILE A 73 1.46 -1.04 11.39
N GLU A 74 1.89 0.20 11.67
CA GLU A 74 1.99 0.74 13.02
C GLU A 74 0.77 1.58 13.39
N GLU A 75 0.30 2.42 12.45
CA GLU A 75 -0.86 3.28 12.66
C GLU A 75 -1.75 3.35 11.43
N ILE A 76 -3.05 3.58 11.64
CA ILE A 76 -4.02 3.80 10.57
C ILE A 76 -4.82 5.05 10.89
N ASP A 77 -4.90 5.93 9.90
CA ASP A 77 -5.75 7.11 9.91
C ASP A 77 -6.74 6.99 8.73
N ILE A 78 -8.03 6.95 9.04
CA ILE A 78 -9.08 7.00 8.03
C ILE A 78 -9.45 8.47 7.88
N TYR A 79 -9.07 9.06 6.74
CA TYR A 79 -9.43 10.44 6.47
C TYR A 79 -10.69 10.49 5.62
N ASN A 80 -11.71 11.12 6.19
CA ASN A 80 -12.89 11.52 5.45
C ASN A 80 -12.53 12.84 4.75
N ASP A 81 -11.98 12.73 3.54
CA ASP A 81 -11.50 13.89 2.78
C ASP A 81 -12.70 14.63 2.16
N TYR A 82 -13.51 15.26 3.02
CA TYR A 82 -14.67 16.06 2.66
C TYR A 82 -14.34 17.18 1.65
N TYR A 83 -13.07 17.58 1.56
CA TYR A 83 -12.60 18.63 0.65
C TYR A 83 -12.55 18.21 -0.82
N TYR A 84 -12.54 16.91 -1.15
CA TYR A 84 -12.33 16.47 -2.54
C TYR A 84 -13.57 15.98 -3.29
N HIS A 85 -14.64 15.58 -2.61
CA HIS A 85 -16.02 15.44 -3.11
C HIS A 85 -16.84 14.69 -2.05
N PRO A 86 -18.09 15.07 -1.74
CA PRO A 86 -18.94 14.31 -0.82
C PRO A 86 -19.26 12.87 -1.28
N SER A 87 -18.97 12.56 -2.53
CA SER A 87 -19.19 11.25 -3.17
C SER A 87 -17.91 10.43 -3.34
N ARG A 88 -16.75 10.91 -2.86
CA ARG A 88 -15.51 10.13 -2.93
C ARG A 88 -15.39 9.27 -1.67
N PRO A 89 -15.14 7.97 -1.82
CA PRO A 89 -15.05 7.07 -0.68
C PRO A 89 -13.81 7.38 0.17
N GLU A 90 -13.91 7.11 1.47
CA GLU A 90 -12.89 7.41 2.49
C GLU A 90 -11.51 6.85 2.09
N ALA A 91 -10.45 7.66 2.22
CA ALA A 91 -9.09 7.18 2.00
C ALA A 91 -8.47 6.75 3.32
N SER A 92 -7.84 5.56 3.34
CA SER A 92 -7.12 5.07 4.50
C SER A 92 -5.62 5.24 4.30
N TYR A 93 -4.99 5.88 5.27
CA TYR A 93 -3.55 6.10 5.37
C TYR A 93 -2.97 5.15 6.42
N PHE A 94 -1.86 4.52 6.07
CA PHE A 94 -1.17 3.52 6.88
C PHE A 94 0.24 4.01 7.12
N LEU A 95 0.60 4.22 8.38
CA LEU A 95 1.99 4.41 8.78
C LEU A 95 2.63 3.04 8.89
N ILE A 96 3.70 2.83 8.13
CA ILE A 96 4.38 1.53 8.08
C ILE A 96 5.84 1.67 8.51
N SER A 97 6.30 0.74 9.34
CA SER A 97 7.70 0.57 9.67
C SER A 97 8.30 -0.51 8.78
N THR A 98 9.44 -0.26 8.15
CA THR A 98 10.10 -1.20 7.23
C THR A 98 11.50 -1.55 7.72
N SER A 99 12.12 -2.58 7.15
CA SER A 99 13.57 -2.78 7.36
C SER A 99 14.36 -1.69 6.62
N GLU A 100 15.62 -1.48 7.00
CA GLU A 100 16.52 -0.54 6.31
C GLU A 100 16.72 -0.91 4.84
N GLU A 101 16.88 -2.20 4.54
CA GLU A 101 17.00 -2.69 3.18
C GLU A 101 15.76 -2.33 2.34
N ASP A 102 14.59 -2.56 2.91
CA ASP A 102 13.29 -2.32 2.29
C ASP A 102 13.01 -0.81 2.13
N TYR A 103 13.47 -0.01 3.07
CA TYR A 103 13.44 1.45 3.00
C TYR A 103 14.34 1.99 1.87
N HIS A 104 15.53 1.43 1.70
CA HIS A 104 16.41 1.78 0.59
C HIS A 104 15.83 1.37 -0.76
N ARG A 105 15.12 0.24 -0.85
CA ARG A 105 14.40 -0.16 -2.06
C ARG A 105 13.28 0.83 -2.39
N LEU A 106 12.47 1.21 -1.40
CA LEU A 106 11.47 2.27 -1.52
C LEU A 106 12.07 3.57 -2.06
N THR A 107 13.16 4.02 -1.45
CA THR A 107 13.88 5.24 -1.82
C THR A 107 14.46 5.14 -3.24
N ARG A 108 14.92 3.95 -3.64
CA ARG A 108 15.38 3.71 -5.02
C ARG A 108 14.23 3.79 -6.01
N VAL A 109 13.08 3.19 -5.71
CA VAL A 109 11.87 3.30 -6.55
C VAL A 109 11.46 4.77 -6.66
N TYR A 110 11.48 5.50 -5.54
CA TYR A 110 11.28 6.94 -5.47
C TYR A 110 12.19 7.70 -6.46
N ILE A 111 13.52 7.58 -6.33
CA ILE A 111 14.50 8.29 -7.16
C ILE A 111 14.30 8.01 -8.66
N ASN A 112 13.85 6.82 -9.02
CA ASN A 112 13.67 6.40 -10.41
C ASN A 112 12.25 6.64 -10.96
N SER A 113 11.31 7.12 -10.15
CA SER A 113 9.91 7.36 -10.52
C SER A 113 9.65 8.84 -10.84
N ARG A 114 8.62 9.13 -11.63
CA ARG A 114 8.10 10.50 -11.78
C ARG A 114 7.24 10.84 -10.56
N CYS A 115 7.91 11.22 -9.47
CA CYS A 115 7.26 11.60 -8.23
C CYS A 115 6.65 13.01 -8.30
N LYS A 116 5.63 13.26 -7.47
CA LYS A 116 5.11 14.61 -7.20
C LYS A 116 5.44 14.99 -5.77
N SER A 117 5.76 16.26 -5.52
CA SER A 117 5.90 16.77 -4.14
C SER A 117 4.55 17.26 -3.62
N SER A 118 4.29 16.96 -2.35
CA SER A 118 3.12 17.46 -1.62
C SER A 118 3.48 17.67 -0.15
N THR A 119 2.58 18.31 0.59
CA THR A 119 2.66 18.36 2.05
C THR A 119 1.37 17.77 2.55
N ILE A 120 1.46 16.69 3.32
CA ILE A 120 0.31 16.03 3.92
C ILE A 120 0.36 16.23 5.43
N THR A 121 -0.75 16.68 6.01
CA THR A 121 -0.92 16.72 7.47
C THR A 121 -1.67 15.46 7.88
N ARG A 122 -0.99 14.53 8.55
CA ARG A 122 -1.53 13.20 8.92
C ARG A 122 -0.93 12.72 10.24
N PHE A 123 -1.69 11.96 11.02
CA PHE A 123 -1.27 11.50 12.36
C PHE A 123 -0.81 12.64 13.28
N ARG A 124 -1.44 13.83 13.15
CA ARG A 124 -1.06 15.07 13.86
C ARG A 124 0.37 15.56 13.59
N LYS A 125 1.04 15.00 12.58
CA LYS A 125 2.34 15.41 12.08
C LYS A 125 2.19 16.05 10.71
N THR A 126 2.97 17.08 10.42
CA THR A 126 3.07 17.64 9.07
C THR A 126 4.25 16.99 8.38
N TRP A 127 3.97 16.26 7.31
CA TRP A 127 4.99 15.58 6.53
C TRP A 127 5.22 16.36 5.23
N LYS A 128 6.48 16.74 4.97
CA LYS A 128 6.91 17.07 3.61
C LYS A 128 7.07 15.76 2.87
N THR A 129 6.30 15.56 1.81
CA THR A 129 6.17 14.24 1.20
C THR A 129 6.33 14.25 -0.30
N MET A 130 6.62 13.06 -0.82
CA MET A 130 6.63 12.79 -2.24
C MET A 130 5.73 11.60 -2.52
N GLU A 131 4.84 11.81 -3.48
CA GLU A 131 3.83 10.86 -3.90
C GLU A 131 4.39 10.04 -5.06
N ILE A 132 4.55 8.75 -4.81
CA ILE A 132 4.83 7.76 -5.82
C ILE A 132 3.52 7.03 -6.11
N TRP A 133 3.13 7.05 -7.37
CA TRP A 133 1.84 6.55 -7.81
C TRP A 133 1.92 5.08 -8.25
N ASN A 134 0.82 4.37 -8.07
CA ASN A 134 0.51 3.11 -8.75
C ASN A 134 1.38 1.90 -8.32
N PHE A 135 1.37 1.59 -7.02
CA PHE A 135 1.87 0.32 -6.49
C PHE A 135 0.76 -0.71 -6.42
N ASN A 136 1.10 -1.98 -6.52
CA ASN A 136 0.22 -3.04 -6.06
C ASN A 136 0.55 -3.31 -4.59
N GLY A 137 -0.46 -3.32 -3.72
CA GLY A 137 -0.28 -3.62 -2.31
C GLY A 137 -1.17 -4.77 -1.86
N VAL A 138 -0.64 -5.60 -0.96
CA VAL A 138 -1.44 -6.57 -0.19
C VAL A 138 -1.24 -6.35 1.30
N ILE A 139 -2.33 -6.38 2.07
CA ILE A 139 -2.30 -6.39 3.53
C ILE A 139 -2.50 -7.84 3.98
N LEU A 140 -1.63 -8.32 4.88
CA LEU A 140 -1.68 -9.65 5.47
C LEU A 140 -1.67 -9.55 6.99
N LYS A 141 -2.48 -10.38 7.64
CA LYS A 141 -2.44 -10.58 9.09
C LYS A 141 -1.28 -11.54 9.41
N GLN A 142 -0.54 -11.28 10.48
CA GLN A 142 0.40 -12.26 11.04
C GLN A 142 -0.27 -13.03 12.18
N GLU A 143 -0.30 -14.37 12.09
CA GLU A 143 -0.74 -15.23 13.18
C GLU A 143 0.44 -16.01 13.78
N ASN A 144 0.87 -17.08 13.10
CA ASN A 144 1.97 -17.95 13.54
C ASN A 144 3.11 -18.03 12.52
N GLU A 145 2.96 -17.35 11.39
CA GLU A 145 3.88 -17.34 10.27
C GLU A 145 5.12 -16.50 10.58
N THR A 146 6.26 -16.93 10.04
CA THR A 146 7.45 -16.08 10.03
C THR A 146 7.25 -14.90 9.07
N LEU A 147 8.06 -13.86 9.23
CA LEU A 147 8.06 -12.73 8.29
C LEU A 147 8.42 -13.16 6.86
N GLU A 148 9.24 -14.20 6.71
CA GLU A 148 9.63 -14.74 5.41
C GLU A 148 8.48 -15.49 4.74
N ASP A 149 7.67 -16.22 5.51
CA ASP A 149 6.45 -16.88 5.03
C ASP A 149 5.45 -15.83 4.53
N LEU A 150 5.16 -14.81 5.34
CA LEU A 150 4.25 -13.71 4.99
C LEU A 150 4.72 -12.98 3.73
N ARG A 151 6.03 -12.73 3.63
CA ARG A 151 6.63 -12.10 2.46
C ARG A 151 6.45 -12.95 1.21
N SER A 152 6.68 -14.26 1.31
CA SER A 152 6.53 -15.20 0.20
C SER A 152 5.08 -15.25 -0.29
N VAL A 153 4.12 -15.34 0.64
CA VAL A 153 2.68 -15.27 0.33
C VAL A 153 2.33 -13.95 -0.34
N GLY A 154 2.78 -12.82 0.22
CA GLY A 154 2.52 -11.49 -0.33
C GLY A 154 3.04 -11.33 -1.76
N ILE A 155 4.27 -11.77 -2.04
CA ILE A 155 4.85 -11.75 -3.39
C ILE A 155 4.06 -12.64 -4.35
N GLY A 156 3.67 -13.84 -3.91
CA GLY A 156 2.86 -14.76 -4.71
C GLY A 156 1.53 -14.12 -5.12
N LEU A 157 0.83 -13.51 -4.16
CA LEU A 157 -0.42 -12.80 -4.39
C LEU A 157 -0.24 -11.63 -5.37
N LEU A 158 0.74 -10.75 -5.12
CA LEU A 158 1.04 -9.62 -6.01
C LEU A 158 1.35 -10.07 -7.45
N THR A 159 2.07 -11.19 -7.61
CA THR A 159 2.37 -11.77 -8.92
C THR A 159 1.11 -12.24 -9.65
N LEU A 160 0.20 -12.93 -8.95
CA LEU A 160 -1.08 -13.39 -9.51
C LEU A 160 -1.98 -12.21 -9.91
N PHE A 161 -2.04 -11.17 -9.07
CA PHE A 161 -2.79 -9.96 -9.40
C PHE A 161 -2.22 -9.25 -10.63
N ARG A 162 -0.88 -9.16 -10.74
CA ARG A 162 -0.22 -8.58 -11.91
C ARG A 162 -0.61 -9.30 -13.20
N GLN A 163 -0.57 -10.63 -13.21
CA GLN A 163 -0.99 -11.43 -14.38
C GLN A 163 -2.45 -11.14 -14.75
N SER A 164 -3.32 -11.03 -13.75
CA SER A 164 -4.74 -10.73 -13.98
C SER A 164 -4.95 -9.35 -14.60
N PHE A 165 -4.26 -8.30 -14.09
CA PHE A 165 -4.34 -6.94 -14.64
C PHE A 165 -3.67 -6.80 -16.01
N GLU A 166 -2.57 -7.50 -16.26
CA GLU A 166 -1.92 -7.49 -17.58
C GLU A 166 -2.79 -8.18 -18.63
N VAL A 167 -3.44 -9.30 -18.29
CA VAL A 167 -4.45 -9.96 -19.13
C VAL A 167 -5.63 -9.02 -19.40
N GLU A 168 -6.17 -8.34 -18.38
CA GLU A 168 -7.27 -7.39 -18.55
C GLU A 168 -6.88 -6.17 -19.40
N LYS A 169 -5.63 -5.71 -19.31
CA LYS A 169 -5.07 -4.63 -20.13
C LYS A 169 -4.83 -5.05 -21.57
N GLU A 170 -4.44 -6.31 -21.82
CA GLU A 170 -4.32 -6.85 -23.18
C GLU A 170 -5.71 -7.09 -23.79
N MET A 171 -6.64 -7.64 -23.01
CA MET A 171 -8.02 -7.82 -23.45
C MET A 171 -8.66 -6.47 -23.75
N SER A 172 -8.56 -5.45 -22.91
CA SER A 172 -9.14 -4.14 -23.20
C SER A 172 -8.56 -3.45 -24.45
N LYS A 173 -7.36 -3.80 -24.91
CA LYS A 173 -6.80 -3.31 -26.19
C LYS A 173 -7.33 -4.06 -27.42
N LEU A 174 -7.87 -5.26 -27.26
CA LEU A 174 -8.43 -6.07 -28.36
C LEU A 174 -9.88 -5.69 -28.69
N TRP A 175 -10.53 -4.87 -27.86
CA TRP A 175 -11.94 -4.48 -27.98
C TRP A 175 -12.12 -3.03 -28.43
N TRP A 176 -11.06 -2.41 -28.95
CA TRP A 176 -11.04 -1.07 -29.56
C TRP A 176 -10.54 -1.17 -31.00
#